data_AF-X1PM52-F1
#
_entry.id   AF-X1PM52-F1
#
_cell.length_a   1.000
_cell.length_b   1.000
_cell.length_c   1.000
_cell.angle_alpha   90.00
_cell.angle_beta   90.00
_cell.angle_gamma   90.00
#
_symmetry.space_group_name_H-M   'P 1'
#
loop_
_entity.id
_entity.type
_entity.pdbx_description
1 polymer ?
#
loop_
_entity_poly.entity_id
_entity_poly.type
_entity_poly.pdbx_seq_one_letter_code
_entity_poly.pdbx_strand_id
1 'polypeptide(L)'
;MTFTREENLYYRCIETLKYDEVDIILITIPSHFDTKEELLSFLVEAKKKIKIPLMVAWLCADEVEQQRRSLWKAGIPTFIDPQQASICIKHLVWYGQWLNKKNEYYYTVS
;
A
#
# COMPACT_ATOMS: atom_id res chain seq x y z
N MET A 1 -29.21 4.24 2.72
CA MET A 1 -28.54 3.05 3.27
C MET A 1 -27.06 3.34 3.25
N THR A 2 -26.47 3.64 4.41
CA THR A 2 -25.07 4.07 4.55
C THR A 2 -24.14 2.86 4.47
N PHE A 3 -23.14 2.94 3.59
CA PHE A 3 -22.30 1.85 3.12
C PHE A 3 -21.13 1.52 4.10
N THR A 4 -21.40 1.33 5.39
CA THR A 4 -20.38 1.08 6.45
C THR A 4 -19.75 -0.33 6.41
N ARG A 5 -20.12 -1.18 5.45
CA ARG A 5 -19.72 -2.60 5.42
C ARG A 5 -18.33 -2.83 4.82
N GLU A 6 -17.87 -1.94 3.95
CA GLU A 6 -16.64 -2.13 3.17
C GLU A 6 -15.35 -1.77 3.94
N GLU A 7 -15.39 -0.82 4.86
CA GLU A 7 -14.19 -0.44 5.65
C GLU A 7 -13.70 -1.57 6.55
N ASN A 8 -14.66 -2.26 7.18
CA ASN A 8 -14.38 -3.45 7.97
C ASN A 8 -13.72 -4.56 7.15
N LEU A 9 -13.91 -4.58 5.82
CA LEU A 9 -13.29 -5.56 4.95
C LEU A 9 -11.79 -5.24 4.75
N TYR A 10 -11.43 -3.99 4.45
CA TYR A 10 -10.02 -3.59 4.37
C TYR A 10 -9.29 -3.85 5.69
N TYR A 11 -9.94 -3.57 6.82
CA TYR A 11 -9.38 -3.89 8.13
C TYR A 11 -9.07 -5.38 8.28
N ARG A 12 -10.06 -6.24 8.04
CA ARG A 12 -9.90 -7.69 8.19
C ARG A 12 -8.87 -8.26 7.23
N CYS A 13 -8.84 -7.80 5.98
CA CYS A 13 -7.86 -8.23 4.99
C CYS A 13 -6.44 -7.88 5.45
N ILE A 14 -6.22 -6.63 5.87
CA ILE A 14 -4.91 -6.19 6.34
C ILE A 14 -4.49 -6.94 7.62
N GLU A 15 -5.42 -7.14 8.56
CA GLU A 15 -5.16 -7.89 9.80
C GLU A 15 -4.90 -9.38 9.57
N THR A 16 -5.35 -9.93 8.44
CA THR A 16 -5.05 -11.31 8.06
C THR A 16 -3.68 -11.38 7.37
N LEU A 17 -3.45 -10.50 6.40
CA LEU A 17 -2.23 -10.46 5.61
C LEU A 17 -0.98 -10.08 6.42
N LYS A 18 -1.14 -9.36 7.54
CA LYS A 18 0.00 -9.02 8.41
C LYS A 18 0.73 -10.24 9.01
N TYR A 19 0.07 -11.41 9.05
CA TYR A 19 0.64 -12.67 9.53
C TYR A 19 1.07 -13.59 8.40
N ASP A 20 0.83 -13.19 7.16
CA ASP A 20 1.16 -13.98 5.98
C ASP A 20 2.58 -13.66 5.49
N GLU A 21 3.20 -14.58 4.76
CA GLU A 21 4.53 -14.39 4.18
C GLU A 21 4.44 -13.59 2.86
N VAL A 22 3.94 -12.36 2.96
CA VAL A 22 3.78 -11.46 1.81
C VAL A 22 4.79 -10.31 1.87
N ASP A 23 5.44 -10.04 0.73
CA ASP A 23 6.47 -9.00 0.63
C ASP A 23 5.87 -7.58 0.58
N ILE A 24 4.69 -7.42 -0.02
CA ILE A 24 4.02 -6.12 -0.23
C ILE A 24 2.51 -6.33 -0.21
N ILE A 25 1.77 -5.41 0.42
CA ILE A 25 0.32 -5.34 0.37
C ILE A 25 -0.11 -4.20 -0.57
N LEU A 26 -0.83 -4.55 -1.64
CA LEU A 26 -1.46 -3.59 -2.54
C LEU A 26 -2.98 -3.55 -2.30
N ILE A 27 -3.48 -2.41 -1.86
CA ILE A 27 -4.90 -2.18 -1.64
C ILE A 27 -5.48 -1.47 -2.86
N THR A 28 -6.49 -2.06 -3.49
CA THR A 28 -7.21 -1.43 -4.59
C THR A 28 -8.58 -0.97 -4.10
N ILE A 29 -8.84 0.33 -4.23
CA ILE A 29 -10.08 0.99 -3.78
C ILE A 29 -10.86 1.44 -5.03
N PRO A 30 -11.92 0.72 -5.44
CA PRO A 30 -12.59 0.91 -6.73
C PRO A 30 -13.60 2.06 -6.80
N SER A 31 -14.11 2.57 -5.67
CA SER A 31 -15.30 3.43 -5.65
C SER A 31 -15.13 4.73 -4.86
N HIS A 32 -16.13 5.61 -5.02
CA HIS A 32 -16.38 6.76 -4.16
C HIS A 32 -16.89 6.25 -2.81
N PHE A 33 -15.99 6.16 -1.83
CA PHE A 33 -16.37 5.87 -0.45
C PHE A 33 -17.00 7.12 0.17
N ASP A 34 -18.12 6.98 0.87
CA ASP A 34 -18.68 8.06 1.69
C ASP A 34 -17.81 8.33 2.93
N THR A 35 -17.02 7.35 3.36
CA THR A 35 -16.23 7.35 4.59
C THR A 35 -14.72 7.49 4.31
N LYS A 36 -14.34 8.36 3.37
CA LYS A 36 -12.93 8.52 2.92
C LYS A 36 -11.95 8.81 4.07
N GLU A 37 -12.35 9.59 5.06
CA GLU A 37 -11.51 10.00 6.20
C GLU A 37 -11.28 8.87 7.22
N GLU A 38 -12.29 8.05 7.46
CA GLU A 38 -12.20 6.88 8.34
C GLU A 38 -11.26 5.84 7.73
N LEU A 39 -11.42 5.54 6.43
CA LEU A 39 -10.51 4.68 5.67
C LEU A 39 -9.06 5.20 5.69
N LEU A 40 -8.85 6.51 5.49
CA LEU A 40 -7.54 7.16 5.59
C LEU A 40 -6.88 6.95 6.95
N SER A 41 -7.61 7.26 8.02
CA SER A 41 -7.14 7.14 9.39
C SER A 41 -6.77 5.69 9.69
N PHE A 42 -7.63 4.77 9.24
CA PHE A 42 -7.40 3.35 9.36
C PHE A 42 -6.10 2.90 8.65
N LEU A 43 -5.90 3.29 7.38
CA LEU A 43 -4.70 2.91 6.62
C LEU A 43 -3.42 3.45 7.23
N VAL A 44 -3.45 4.68 7.77
CA VAL A 44 -2.31 5.28 8.48
C VAL A 44 -2.00 4.52 9.76
N GLU A 45 -3.01 4.16 10.54
CA GLU A 45 -2.85 3.35 11.75
C GLU A 45 -2.35 1.93 11.43
N ALA A 46 -2.85 1.31 10.36
CA ALA A 46 -2.40 0.01 9.90
C ALA A 46 -0.92 0.03 9.52
N LYS A 47 -0.48 1.04 8.77
CA LYS A 47 0.95 1.21 8.42
C LYS A 47 1.84 1.25 9.66
N LYS A 48 1.43 1.91 10.74
CA LYS A 48 2.24 1.98 11.98
C LYS A 48 2.41 0.62 12.66
N LYS A 49 1.45 -0.29 12.47
CA LYS A 49 1.42 -1.60 13.13
C LYS A 49 2.07 -2.70 12.30
N ILE A 50 2.19 -2.51 10.98
CA ILE A 50 2.61 -3.54 10.04
C ILE A 50 4.02 -3.24 9.52
N LYS A 51 4.87 -4.27 9.48
CA LYS A 51 6.23 -4.15 8.94
C LYS A 51 6.30 -4.31 7.43
N ILE A 52 5.26 -4.91 6.84
CA ILE A 52 5.12 -5.16 5.41
C ILE A 52 4.79 -3.83 4.71
N PRO A 53 5.50 -3.46 3.64
CA PRO A 53 5.18 -2.30 2.81
C PRO A 53 3.72 -2.30 2.35
N LEU A 54 3.06 -1.15 2.57
CA LEU A 54 1.67 -0.93 2.20
C LEU A 54 1.58 0.08 1.04
N MET A 55 0.82 -0.26 0.01
CA MET A 55 0.53 0.62 -1.13
C MET A 55 -0.97 0.67 -1.42
N VAL A 56 -1.42 1.76 -2.03
CA VAL A 56 -2.83 1.98 -2.34
C VAL A 56 -3.00 2.39 -3.81
N ALA A 57 -3.96 1.79 -4.51
CA ALA A 57 -4.46 2.25 -5.80
C ALA A 57 -5.92 2.69 -5.61
N TRP A 58 -6.19 3.99 -5.69
CA TRP A 58 -7.53 4.55 -5.50
C TRP A 58 -8.09 5.04 -6.84
N LEU A 59 -9.00 4.24 -7.39
CA LEU A 59 -9.53 4.28 -8.76
C LEU A 59 -10.54 5.41 -9.03
N CYS A 60 -10.41 6.53 -8.31
CA CYS A 60 -11.26 7.70 -8.50
C CYS A 60 -10.34 8.91 -8.71
N ALA A 61 -10.25 9.45 -9.92
CA ALA A 61 -9.25 10.46 -10.24
C ALA A 61 -9.48 11.75 -9.43
N ASP A 62 -10.51 12.54 -9.72
CA ASP A 62 -10.52 13.92 -9.23
C ASP A 62 -11.04 14.06 -7.78
N GLU A 63 -11.88 13.14 -7.31
CA GLU A 63 -12.56 13.30 -6.02
C GLU A 63 -11.80 12.80 -4.79
N VAL A 64 -10.65 12.16 -4.98
CA VAL A 64 -9.85 11.60 -3.88
C VAL A 64 -8.40 12.09 -3.89
N GLU A 65 -8.09 13.11 -4.70
CA GLU A 65 -6.73 13.64 -4.84
C GLU A 65 -6.17 14.16 -3.52
N GLN A 66 -6.99 14.84 -2.71
CA GLN A 66 -6.59 15.28 -1.38
C GLN A 66 -6.23 14.08 -0.48
N GLN A 67 -7.03 13.03 -0.53
CA GLN A 67 -6.85 11.82 0.26
C GLN A 67 -5.58 11.07 -0.15
N ARG A 68 -5.31 10.95 -1.46
CA ARG A 68 -4.05 10.40 -1.96
C ARG A 68 -2.85 11.20 -1.46
N ARG A 69 -2.91 12.53 -1.50
CA ARG A 69 -1.83 13.39 -0.98
C ARG A 69 -1.60 13.19 0.52
N SER A 70 -2.68 13.03 1.29
CA SER A 70 -2.59 12.75 2.73
C SER A 70 -1.92 11.40 3.01
N LEU A 71 -2.28 10.35 2.26
CA LEU A 71 -1.62 9.03 2.35
C LEU A 71 -0.14 9.11 1.98
N TRP A 72 0.21 9.84 0.91
CA TRP A 72 1.61 10.07 0.52
C TRP A 72 2.41 10.77 1.62
N LYS A 73 1.84 11.79 2.27
CA LYS A 73 2.49 12.46 3.41
C LYS A 73 2.68 11.54 4.61
N ALA A 74 1.75 10.60 4.83
CA ALA A 74 1.92 9.53 5.81
C ALA A 74 2.91 8.44 5.35
N GLY A 75 3.47 8.57 4.14
CA GLY A 75 4.42 7.66 3.52
C GLY A 75 3.79 6.38 2.99
N ILE A 76 2.50 6.38 2.65
CA ILE A 76 1.82 5.28 1.95
C ILE A 76 1.77 5.67 0.46
N PRO A 77 2.56 5.02 -0.41
CA PRO A 77 2.52 5.27 -1.84
C PRO A 77 1.11 5.02 -2.37
N THR A 78 0.54 6.03 -3.02
CA THR A 78 -0.83 6.00 -3.53
C THR A 78 -0.91 6.35 -5.00
N PHE A 79 -1.65 5.56 -5.78
CA PHE A 79 -1.71 5.64 -7.23
C PHE A 79 -3.16 5.82 -7.71
N ILE A 80 -3.32 6.37 -8.91
CA ILE A 80 -4.64 6.55 -9.54
C ILE A 80 -5.19 5.23 -10.11
N ASP A 81 -4.31 4.27 -10.38
CA ASP A 81 -4.66 2.98 -10.95
C ASP A 81 -3.70 1.85 -10.46
N PRO A 82 -4.15 0.59 -10.48
CA PRO A 82 -3.34 -0.56 -10.09
C PRO A 82 -2.12 -0.81 -10.99
N GLN A 83 -2.16 -0.39 -12.26
CA GLN A 83 -1.05 -0.59 -13.19
C GLN A 83 0.18 0.23 -12.75
N GLN A 84 -0.01 1.49 -12.36
CA GLN A 84 1.05 2.33 -11.80
C GLN A 84 1.62 1.73 -10.51
N ALA A 85 0.75 1.22 -9.63
CA ALA A 85 1.19 0.55 -8.42
C ALA A 85 2.05 -0.68 -8.73
N SER A 86 1.66 -1.49 -9.71
CA SER A 86 2.43 -2.67 -10.13
C SER A 86 3.81 -2.31 -10.70
N ILE A 87 3.92 -1.20 -11.44
CA ILE A 87 5.21 -0.70 -11.96
C ILE A 87 6.12 -0.29 -10.80
N CYS A 88 5.58 0.41 -9.80
CA CYS A 88 6.33 0.77 -8.60
C CYS A 88 6.84 -0.47 -7.85
N ILE A 89 5.96 -1.46 -7.65
CA ILE A 89 6.31 -2.76 -7.05
C ILE A 89 7.43 -3.44 -7.84
N LYS A 90 7.32 -3.52 -9.16
CA LYS A 90 8.35 -4.10 -10.03
C LYS A 90 9.71 -3.43 -9.82
N HIS A 91 9.75 -2.10 -9.73
CA HIS A 91 11.01 -1.38 -9.49
C HIS A 91 11.57 -1.63 -8.08
N LEU A 92 10.72 -1.74 -7.05
CA LEU A 92 11.18 -2.08 -5.70
C LEU A 92 11.77 -3.49 -5.64
N VAL A 93 11.10 -4.47 -6.26
CA VAL A 93 11.60 -5.85 -6.34
C VAL A 93 12.93 -5.89 -7.08
N TRP A 94 13.02 -5.21 -8.23
CA TRP A 94 14.27 -5.13 -8.99
C TRP A 94 15.41 -4.49 -8.18
N TYR A 95 15.13 -3.41 -7.46
CA TYR A 95 16.11 -2.75 -6.61
C TYR A 95 16.58 -3.66 -5.46
N GLY A 96 15.67 -4.39 -4.82
CA GLY A 96 16.02 -5.39 -3.80
C GLY A 96 16.93 -6.50 -4.35
N GLN A 97 16.63 -7.02 -5.55
CA GLN A 97 17.47 -8.02 -6.21
C GLN A 97 18.87 -7.48 -6.55
N TRP A 98 18.95 -6.23 -7.03
CA TRP A 98 20.22 -5.58 -7.33
C TRP A 98 21.07 -5.38 -6.06
N LEU A 99 20.46 -4.94 -4.95
CA LEU A 99 21.13 -4.81 -3.67
C LEU A 99 21.68 -6.15 -3.14
N ASN A 100 20.89 -7.21 -3.23
CA ASN A 100 21.32 -8.54 -2.78
C ASN A 100 22.53 -9.03 -3.57
N LYS A 101 22.50 -8.92 -4.90
CA LYS A 101 23.65 -9.26 -5.75
C LYS A 101 24.89 -8.46 -5.35
N LYS A 102 24.74 -7.15 -5.14
CA LYS A 102 25.86 -6.30 -4.75
C LYS A 102 26.46 -6.73 -3.42
N ASN A 103 25.64 -7.06 -2.42
CA ASN A 103 26.13 -7.51 -1.11
C ASN A 103 26.86 -8.85 -1.19
N GLU A 104 26.40 -9.81 -2.00
CA GLU A 104 27.09 -11.09 -2.23
C GLU A 104 28.52 -10.89 -2.79
N TYR A 105 28.71 -9.89 -3.66
CA TYR A 105 30.03 -9.54 -4.18
C TYR A 105 30.97 -8.95 -3.11
N TYR A 106 30.47 -8.30 -2.05
CA TYR A 106 31.35 -7.79 -0.98
C TYR A 106 31.77 -8.91 0.00
N TYR A 107 30.93 -9.91 0.24
CA TYR A 107 31.24 -11.01 1.16
C TYR A 107 32.09 -12.14 0.54
N THR A 108 32.22 -12.19 -0.79
CA THR A 108 33.06 -13.18 -1.49
C THR A 108 34.47 -12.67 -1.81
N VAL A 109 34.74 -11.38 -1.60
CA VAL A 109 36.02 -10.72 -1.89
C VAL A 109 36.69 -10.21 -0.60
N SER A 110 36.15 -10.58 0.57
CA SER A 110 36.73 -10.34 1.91
C SER A 110 37.27 -11.63 2.49
#